data_AF-A0A3P7ILB1-F1
#
_entry.id   AF-A0A3P7ILB1-F1
#
_cell.length_a   1.000
_cell.length_b   1.000
_cell.length_c   1.000
_cell.angle_alpha   90.00
_cell.angle_beta   90.00
_cell.angle_gamma   90.00
#
_symmetry.space_group_name_H-M   'P 1'
#
loop_
_entity.id
_entity.type
_entity.pdbx_description
1 polymer ?
#
loop_
_entity_poly.entity_id
_entity_poly.type
_entity_poly.pdbx_seq_one_letter_code
_entity_poly.pdbx_strand_id
1 'polypeptide(L)'
;MSESVPHTIVRYCTAFGSRHVRTFDGHFETCARSGAYPLIDNRFFLVQITHSNLANRINALTKVTVIVKATRHCTSQKHYEASTEDTELAKSFVDGTSFGGDPTQRAVEIRNRNGSRVEIALQHIATTIYVRRQGPFLSVAIRIPEMLLKEQSADEEQLCTTGCIRGETVRIKEALANPHSFTRCQGVHIKTPLKIAVDRCARMGINDAFFDACVFDLLISGDEMLVALAADAEQDIQELYPPYVRHYANRRHNLSLYDSLSAYEWKHCGAQTMSSSSSSSSYFNLCTSQRTRTQAIVFFALYLILRLLRSEA
;
A
#
# COMPACT_ATOMS: atom_id res chain seq x y z
N MET A 1 26.31 -38.55 11.67
CA MET A 1 26.32 -37.10 11.95
C MET A 1 25.74 -36.37 10.75
N SER A 2 24.45 -36.03 10.84
CA SER A 2 23.84 -34.98 10.02
C SER A 2 22.94 -34.23 11.00
N GLU A 3 23.50 -33.25 11.69
CA GLU A 3 22.66 -32.28 12.40
C GLU A 3 21.81 -31.59 11.33
N SER A 4 20.54 -31.98 11.26
CA SER A 4 19.55 -31.29 10.47
C SER A 4 19.52 -29.85 10.97
N VAL A 5 19.95 -28.92 10.13
CA VAL A 5 19.73 -27.48 10.33
C VAL A 5 18.26 -27.32 10.72
N PRO A 6 17.92 -26.68 11.85
CA PRO A 6 16.53 -26.47 12.22
C PRO A 6 15.82 -25.84 11.03
N HIS A 7 14.73 -26.46 10.56
CA HIS A 7 13.91 -25.82 9.54
C HIS A 7 13.37 -24.52 10.15
N THR A 8 14.02 -23.40 9.82
CA THR A 8 13.58 -22.08 10.27
C THR A 8 12.17 -21.87 9.76
N ILE A 9 11.20 -21.89 10.69
CA ILE A 9 9.81 -21.61 10.35
C ILE A 9 9.75 -20.14 9.94
N VAL A 10 9.26 -19.89 8.74
CA VAL A 10 9.11 -18.54 8.19
C VAL A 10 7.64 -18.15 8.14
N ARG A 11 7.41 -16.85 8.14
CA ARG A 11 6.11 -16.22 8.03
C ARG A 11 6.15 -15.24 6.87
N TYR A 12 4.99 -15.03 6.26
CA TYR A 12 4.83 -14.19 5.08
C TYR A 12 3.69 -13.20 5.29
N CYS A 13 3.95 -11.94 5.00
CA CYS A 13 2.96 -10.87 4.98
C CYS A 13 3.05 -10.10 3.66
N THR A 14 1.93 -9.57 3.17
CA THR A 14 1.93 -8.67 2.02
C THR A 14 0.88 -7.58 2.16
N ALA A 15 1.17 -6.40 1.60
CA ALA A 15 0.21 -5.31 1.38
C ALA A 15 0.24 -4.90 -0.09
N PHE A 16 -0.92 -4.87 -0.74
CA PHE A 16 -1.03 -4.62 -2.18
C PHE A 16 -2.42 -4.05 -2.56
N GLY A 17 -2.56 -3.65 -3.82
CA GLY A 17 -3.84 -3.24 -4.38
C GLY A 17 -4.45 -2.03 -3.68
N SER A 18 -5.79 -1.99 -3.57
CA SER A 18 -6.50 -0.86 -2.98
C SER A 18 -6.58 -0.82 -1.45
N ARG A 19 -5.74 -1.61 -0.74
CA ARG A 19 -5.60 -1.80 0.74
C ARG A 19 -5.74 -3.26 1.18
N HIS A 20 -5.37 -4.21 0.33
CA HIS A 20 -5.38 -5.62 0.68
C HIS A 20 -4.15 -5.96 1.51
N VAL A 21 -4.35 -6.66 2.61
CA VAL A 21 -3.29 -7.14 3.49
C VAL A 21 -3.47 -8.63 3.71
N ARG A 22 -2.36 -9.36 3.65
CA ARG A 22 -2.26 -10.70 4.21
C ARG A 22 -1.35 -10.64 5.42
N THR A 23 -1.87 -10.96 6.59
CA THR A 23 -1.12 -11.02 7.86
C THR A 23 -0.18 -12.21 7.92
N PHE A 24 0.74 -12.27 8.90
CA PHE A 24 1.65 -13.40 9.10
C PHE A 24 0.96 -14.71 9.46
N ASP A 25 -0.22 -14.64 10.10
CA ASP A 25 -0.99 -15.81 10.53
C ASP A 25 -1.91 -16.38 9.44
N GLY A 26 -2.10 -15.67 8.32
CA GLY A 26 -2.83 -16.21 7.17
C GLY A 26 -4.09 -15.46 6.77
N HIS A 27 -4.51 -14.48 7.55
CA HIS A 27 -5.74 -13.74 7.27
C HIS A 27 -5.55 -12.76 6.11
N PHE A 28 -6.52 -12.76 5.21
CA PHE A 28 -6.64 -11.78 4.15
C PHE A 28 -7.72 -10.78 4.53
N GLU A 29 -7.34 -9.50 4.56
CA GLU A 29 -8.21 -8.40 4.92
C GLU A 29 -8.08 -7.26 3.91
N THR A 30 -9.11 -6.43 3.84
CA THR A 30 -9.09 -5.20 3.05
C THR A 30 -9.41 -4.06 4.00
N CYS A 31 -8.45 -3.15 4.23
CA CYS A 31 -8.65 -2.10 5.22
C CYS A 31 -9.54 -0.96 4.68
N ALA A 32 -10.41 -0.40 5.52
CA ALA A 32 -11.41 0.59 5.15
C ALA A 32 -10.90 2.04 5.15
N ARG A 33 -9.77 2.33 5.83
CA ARG A 33 -9.20 3.68 5.92
C ARG A 33 -7.90 3.84 5.13
N SER A 34 -7.76 5.01 4.53
CA SER A 34 -6.50 5.52 4.00
C SER A 34 -5.67 6.14 5.11
N GLY A 35 -4.38 6.38 4.84
CA GLY A 35 -3.44 6.93 5.81
C GLY A 35 -2.11 6.20 5.80
N ALA A 36 -1.22 6.64 6.68
CA ALA A 36 0.05 5.99 6.95
C ALA A 36 -0.12 4.99 8.10
N TYR A 37 0.33 3.75 7.89
CA TYR A 37 0.26 2.67 8.86
C TYR A 37 1.59 1.93 8.93
N PRO A 38 2.04 1.51 10.12
CA PRO A 38 3.12 0.56 10.21
C PRO A 38 2.61 -0.80 9.70
N LEU A 39 3.24 -1.30 8.65
CA LEU A 39 3.01 -2.66 8.18
C LEU A 39 3.64 -3.66 9.16
N ILE A 40 4.84 -3.34 9.64
CA ILE A 40 5.52 -4.01 10.76
C ILE A 40 6.51 -3.04 11.39
N ASP A 41 6.60 -3.04 12.72
CA ASP A 41 7.64 -2.37 13.49
C ASP A 41 8.18 -3.34 14.55
N ASN A 42 9.47 -3.67 14.46
CA ASN A 42 10.15 -4.48 15.46
C ASN A 42 11.53 -3.89 15.77
N ARG A 43 12.29 -4.53 16.65
CA ARG A 43 13.60 -4.00 17.08
C ARG A 43 14.65 -3.86 15.97
N PHE A 44 14.47 -4.53 14.82
CA PHE A 44 15.43 -4.52 13.72
C PHE A 44 15.02 -3.65 12.55
N PHE A 45 13.72 -3.53 12.26
CA PHE A 45 13.26 -2.73 11.13
C PHE A 45 11.81 -2.26 11.28
N LEU A 46 11.50 -1.20 10.56
CA LEU A 46 10.16 -0.65 10.35
C LEU A 46 9.86 -0.69 8.86
N VAL A 47 8.67 -1.15 8.50
CA VAL A 47 8.06 -0.90 7.19
C VAL A 47 6.81 -0.07 7.41
N GLN A 48 6.85 1.17 6.95
CA GLN A 48 5.73 2.10 6.95
C GLN A 48 5.15 2.16 5.54
N ILE A 49 3.83 2.05 5.43
CA ILE A 49 3.12 2.19 4.15
C ILE A 49 2.10 3.32 4.23
N THR A 50 1.87 4.01 3.13
CA THR A 50 0.82 5.01 3.00
C THR A 50 -0.15 4.60 1.91
N HIS A 51 -1.43 4.53 2.25
CA HIS A 51 -2.53 4.45 1.30
C HIS A 51 -3.13 5.83 1.11
N SER A 52 -3.26 6.28 -0.14
CA SER A 52 -3.94 7.54 -0.45
C SER A 52 -4.78 7.43 -1.72
N ASN A 53 -5.78 8.30 -1.81
CA ASN A 53 -6.56 8.45 -3.02
C ASN A 53 -5.77 9.31 -4.02
N LEU A 54 -5.48 8.74 -5.18
CA LEU A 54 -4.96 9.51 -6.32
C LEU A 54 -6.07 10.37 -6.93
N ALA A 55 -5.70 11.31 -7.80
CA ALA A 55 -6.61 12.27 -8.43
C ALA A 55 -7.81 11.62 -9.16
N ASN A 56 -7.67 10.37 -9.59
CA ASN A 56 -8.71 9.55 -10.22
C ASN A 56 -9.61 8.79 -9.22
N ARG A 57 -9.53 9.13 -7.92
CA ARG A 57 -10.21 8.46 -6.79
C ARG A 57 -9.89 6.97 -6.68
N ILE A 58 -8.72 6.55 -7.18
CA ILE A 58 -8.20 5.22 -6.92
C ILE A 58 -7.43 5.28 -5.61
N ASN A 59 -7.85 4.45 -4.66
CA ASN A 59 -7.11 4.23 -3.44
C ASN A 59 -6.11 3.12 -3.69
N ALA A 60 -4.85 3.34 -3.34
CA ALA A 60 -3.79 2.34 -3.49
C ALA A 60 -2.63 2.68 -2.56
N LEU A 61 -1.66 1.78 -2.49
CA LEU A 61 -0.40 2.02 -1.77
C LEU A 61 0.48 2.96 -2.60
N THR A 62 0.72 4.15 -2.08
CA THR A 62 1.39 5.26 -2.80
C THR A 62 2.76 5.59 -2.26
N LYS A 63 3.09 5.16 -1.04
CA LYS A 63 4.41 5.34 -0.45
C LYS A 63 4.79 4.15 0.42
N VAL A 64 6.04 3.71 0.28
CA VAL A 64 6.69 2.70 1.12
C VAL A 64 7.95 3.31 1.69
N THR A 65 8.11 3.21 3.01
CA THR A 65 9.32 3.58 3.72
C THR A 65 9.81 2.36 4.50
N VAL A 66 11.06 1.97 4.29
CA VAL A 66 11.73 0.90 5.04
C VAL A 66 12.89 1.50 5.81
N ILE A 67 12.86 1.36 7.13
CA ILE A 67 13.94 1.76 8.03
C ILE A 67 14.55 0.50 8.61
N VAL A 68 15.81 0.23 8.28
CA VAL A 68 16.60 -0.80 8.95
C VAL A 68 17.29 -0.14 10.13
N LYS A 69 16.95 -0.57 11.35
CA LYS A 69 17.46 -0.01 12.60
C LYS A 69 18.92 -0.41 12.80
N ALA A 70 19.70 0.49 13.40
CA ALA A 70 21.11 0.23 13.68
C ALA A 70 21.25 -1.01 14.58
N THR A 71 22.08 -1.95 14.15
CA THR A 71 22.36 -3.18 14.90
C THR A 71 23.86 -3.25 15.17
N ARG A 72 24.22 -3.28 16.45
CA ARG A 72 25.62 -3.24 16.91
C ARG A 72 26.45 -4.32 16.21
N HIS A 73 27.59 -3.93 15.65
CA HIS A 73 28.50 -4.80 14.89
C HIS A 73 27.92 -5.42 13.60
N CYS A 74 26.71 -5.06 13.16
CA CYS A 74 26.10 -5.57 11.92
C CYS A 74 25.91 -4.47 10.87
N THR A 75 25.18 -3.41 11.20
CA THR A 75 24.86 -2.33 10.25
C THR A 75 24.54 -1.02 10.97
N SER A 76 24.92 0.10 10.34
CA SER A 76 24.32 1.39 10.67
C SER A 76 22.86 1.43 10.21
N GLN A 77 22.10 2.43 10.69
CA GLN A 77 20.74 2.63 10.22
C GLN A 77 20.72 2.86 8.71
N LYS A 78 19.79 2.21 8.01
CA LYS A 78 19.55 2.40 6.58
C LYS A 78 18.10 2.78 6.32
N HIS A 79 17.88 3.58 5.29
CA HIS A 79 16.58 4.12 4.94
C HIS A 79 16.35 3.92 3.45
N TYR A 80 15.24 3.28 3.09
CA TYR A 80 14.76 3.12 1.71
C TYR A 80 13.38 3.73 1.59
N GLU A 81 13.13 4.41 0.47
CA GLU A 81 11.86 5.06 0.20
C GLU A 81 11.46 4.83 -1.26
N ALA A 82 10.18 4.59 -1.49
CA ALA A 82 9.57 4.56 -2.81
C ALA A 82 8.19 5.24 -2.72
N SER A 83 7.87 6.07 -3.69
CA SER A 83 6.61 6.82 -3.76
C SER A 83 6.04 6.84 -5.18
N THR A 84 4.79 7.28 -5.34
CA THR A 84 4.15 7.52 -6.64
C THR A 84 4.86 8.58 -7.50
N GLU A 85 5.65 9.46 -6.89
CA GLU A 85 6.37 10.53 -7.59
C GLU A 85 7.57 10.00 -8.39
N ASP A 86 8.07 8.82 -8.00
CA ASP A 86 9.20 8.17 -8.67
C ASP A 86 8.76 7.49 -9.98
N THR A 87 9.68 7.36 -10.94
CA THR A 87 9.42 6.62 -12.19
C THR A 87 9.82 5.15 -12.10
N GLU A 88 10.85 4.84 -11.33
CA GLU A 88 11.33 3.48 -11.06
C GLU A 88 11.65 3.31 -9.56
N LEU A 89 11.79 2.05 -9.11
CA LEU A 89 12.23 1.77 -7.75
C LEU A 89 13.73 2.03 -7.59
N ALA A 90 14.09 2.75 -6.52
CA ALA A 90 15.47 3.11 -6.22
C ALA A 90 16.37 1.86 -6.08
N LYS A 91 17.62 1.99 -6.54
CA LYS A 91 18.66 0.94 -6.47
C LYS A 91 19.58 1.09 -5.26
N SER A 92 19.34 2.11 -4.45
CA SER A 92 20.13 2.48 -3.27
C SER A 92 19.21 2.91 -2.14
N PHE A 93 19.77 2.92 -0.93
CA PHE A 93 19.23 3.65 0.20
C PHE A 93 19.29 5.16 -0.05
N VAL A 94 18.60 5.93 0.78
CA VAL A 94 18.54 7.40 0.71
C VAL A 94 19.92 8.05 0.87
N ASP A 95 20.85 7.39 1.57
CA ASP A 95 22.26 7.83 1.70
C ASP A 95 23.12 7.52 0.46
N GLY A 96 22.53 6.98 -0.61
CA GLY A 96 23.20 6.61 -1.85
C GLY A 96 23.92 5.26 -1.82
N THR A 97 23.99 4.58 -0.67
CA THR A 97 24.62 3.26 -0.57
C THR A 97 23.67 2.15 -1.03
N SER A 98 24.19 1.02 -1.50
CA SER A 98 23.39 -0.17 -1.84
C SER A 98 23.46 -1.28 -0.79
N PHE A 99 24.29 -1.11 0.24
CA PHE A 99 24.46 -2.08 1.32
C PHE A 99 24.76 -1.40 2.67
N GLY A 100 24.56 -2.14 3.75
CA GLY A 100 24.93 -1.78 5.11
C GLY A 100 25.74 -2.88 5.78
N GLY A 101 26.66 -2.48 6.67
CA GLY A 101 27.61 -3.37 7.34
C GLY A 101 28.93 -3.51 6.61
N ASP A 102 29.67 -4.57 6.93
CA ASP A 102 30.96 -4.89 6.31
C ASP A 102 30.80 -5.15 4.78
N PRO A 103 31.70 -4.63 3.92
CA PRO A 103 31.59 -4.81 2.46
C PRO A 103 31.62 -6.26 1.96
N THR A 104 32.22 -7.18 2.73
CA THR A 104 32.32 -8.59 2.38
C THR A 104 31.07 -9.37 2.79
N GLN A 105 30.48 -9.04 3.95
CA GLN A 105 29.30 -9.74 4.47
C GLN A 105 27.98 -9.11 4.03
N ARG A 106 27.94 -7.79 3.81
CA ARG A 106 26.75 -7.00 3.43
C ARG A 106 25.52 -7.40 4.25
N ALA A 107 25.57 -7.15 5.56
CA ALA A 107 24.52 -7.49 6.51
C ALA A 107 23.12 -7.01 6.07
N VAL A 108 23.07 -5.92 5.31
CA VAL A 108 21.89 -5.42 4.60
C VAL A 108 22.27 -5.12 3.16
N GLU A 109 21.44 -5.49 2.18
CA GLU A 109 21.70 -5.22 0.76
C GLU A 109 20.41 -4.95 -0.02
N ILE A 110 20.47 -4.02 -0.96
CA ILE A 110 19.43 -3.83 -1.98
C ILE A 110 19.84 -4.59 -3.24
N ARG A 111 18.97 -5.49 -3.70
CA ARG A 111 19.12 -6.24 -4.94
C ARG A 111 17.98 -5.83 -5.88
N ASN A 112 18.32 -5.17 -6.98
CA ASN A 112 17.36 -4.76 -8.00
C ASN A 112 17.60 -5.57 -9.28
N ARG A 113 16.54 -6.16 -9.84
CA ARG A 113 16.62 -6.98 -11.06
C ARG A 113 16.17 -6.23 -12.32
N ASN A 114 15.29 -5.24 -12.22
CA ASN A 114 14.56 -4.70 -13.38
C ASN A 114 13.86 -3.33 -13.17
N GLY A 115 14.11 -2.61 -12.08
CA GLY A 115 13.51 -1.29 -11.81
C GLY A 115 12.05 -1.33 -11.29
N SER A 116 11.31 -2.43 -11.50
CA SER A 116 9.93 -2.61 -11.02
C SER A 116 9.82 -3.54 -9.81
N ARG A 117 10.89 -4.28 -9.46
CA ARG A 117 11.00 -5.10 -8.25
C ARG A 117 12.35 -4.87 -7.58
N VAL A 118 12.30 -4.55 -6.28
CA VAL A 118 13.47 -4.42 -5.41
C VAL A 118 13.35 -5.40 -4.25
N GLU A 119 14.44 -6.11 -3.99
CA GLU A 119 14.64 -6.94 -2.80
C GLU A 119 15.56 -6.19 -1.83
N ILE A 120 15.09 -5.97 -0.61
CA ILE A 120 15.88 -5.45 0.51
C ILE A 120 16.15 -6.64 1.44
N ALA A 121 17.36 -7.18 1.36
CA ALA A 121 17.78 -8.36 2.09
C ALA A 121 18.45 -7.94 3.41
N LEU A 122 17.84 -8.30 4.54
CA LEU A 122 18.40 -8.15 5.88
C LEU A 122 19.01 -9.50 6.29
N GLN A 123 20.21 -9.76 5.76
CA GLN A 123 20.87 -11.07 5.85
C GLN A 123 21.12 -11.48 7.31
N HIS A 124 21.53 -10.53 8.15
CA HIS A 124 21.83 -10.74 9.58
C HIS A 124 20.66 -11.25 10.42
N ILE A 125 19.42 -11.15 9.93
CA ILE A 125 18.20 -11.67 10.57
C ILE A 125 17.35 -12.53 9.63
N ALA A 126 17.95 -13.03 8.53
CA ALA A 126 17.28 -13.88 7.54
C ALA A 126 15.91 -13.36 7.06
N THR A 127 15.77 -12.04 6.95
CA THR A 127 14.52 -11.36 6.57
C THR A 127 14.68 -10.71 5.20
N THR A 128 13.64 -10.77 4.38
CA THR A 128 13.64 -10.16 3.06
C THR A 128 12.36 -9.36 2.85
N ILE A 129 12.50 -8.12 2.39
CA ILE A 129 11.40 -7.22 2.06
C ILE A 129 11.44 -6.99 0.56
N TYR A 130 10.33 -7.23 -0.12
CA TYR A 130 10.16 -6.95 -1.53
C TYR A 130 9.26 -5.73 -1.70
N VAL A 131 9.67 -4.82 -2.56
CA VAL A 131 8.84 -3.71 -3.04
C VAL A 131 8.65 -3.89 -4.53
N ARG A 132 7.41 -3.85 -4.99
CA ARG A 132 7.08 -3.89 -6.43
C ARG A 132 6.32 -2.65 -6.85
N ARG A 133 6.44 -2.32 -8.14
CA ARG A 133 5.82 -1.17 -8.78
C ARG A 133 5.10 -1.57 -10.05
N GLN A 134 3.85 -1.13 -10.19
CA GLN A 134 3.10 -1.15 -11.45
C GLN A 134 2.52 0.25 -11.68
N GLY A 135 3.09 0.98 -12.65
CA GLY A 135 2.78 2.40 -12.86
C GLY A 135 3.01 3.22 -11.57
N PRO A 136 2.00 3.94 -11.06
CA PRO A 136 2.14 4.72 -9.83
C PRO A 136 1.98 3.88 -8.56
N PHE A 137 1.51 2.65 -8.65
CA PHE A 137 1.11 1.85 -7.49
C PHE A 137 2.24 0.97 -7.00
N LEU A 138 2.28 0.78 -5.68
CA LEU A 138 3.28 -0.03 -5.00
C LEU A 138 2.64 -1.27 -4.34
N SER A 139 3.45 -2.27 -4.07
CA SER A 139 3.13 -3.35 -3.15
C SER A 139 4.36 -3.75 -2.34
N VAL A 140 4.11 -4.37 -1.20
CA VAL A 140 5.14 -4.85 -0.29
C VAL A 140 4.89 -6.32 0.05
N ALA A 141 5.94 -7.13 0.05
CA ALA A 141 5.92 -8.49 0.60
C ALA A 141 7.09 -8.68 1.58
N ILE A 142 6.83 -9.38 2.70
CA ILE A 142 7.80 -9.57 3.78
C ILE A 142 7.88 -11.05 4.09
N ARG A 143 9.09 -11.62 4.01
CA ARG A 143 9.42 -12.97 4.47
C ARG A 143 10.34 -12.86 5.69
N ILE A 144 9.89 -13.38 6.83
CA ILE A 144 10.56 -13.23 8.13
C ILE A 144 10.61 -14.57 8.89
N PRO A 145 11.67 -14.87 9.65
CA PRO A 145 11.66 -15.99 10.60
C PRO A 145 10.60 -15.77 11.70
N GLU A 146 9.82 -16.79 12.01
CA GLU A 146 8.75 -16.73 13.02
C GLU A 146 9.25 -16.29 14.40
N MET A 147 10.48 -16.67 14.76
CA MET A 147 11.09 -16.27 16.03
C MET A 147 11.18 -14.75 16.23
N LEU A 148 11.24 -13.97 15.15
CA LEU A 148 11.33 -12.50 15.22
C LEU A 148 9.95 -11.84 15.40
N LEU A 149 8.85 -12.59 15.25
CA LEU A 149 7.50 -12.07 15.52
C LEU A 149 7.23 -11.91 17.02
N LYS A 150 7.90 -12.70 17.86
CA LYS A 150 7.76 -12.64 19.33
C LYS A 150 8.41 -11.41 19.95
N GLU A 151 9.25 -10.72 19.19
CA GLU A 151 9.97 -9.53 19.63
C GLU A 151 9.21 -8.22 19.34
N GLN A 152 7.95 -8.32 18.89
CA GLN A 152 7.08 -7.18 18.62
C GLN A 152 6.37 -6.72 19.90
N SER A 153 6.26 -5.40 20.09
CA SER A 153 5.43 -4.82 21.13
C SER A 153 3.96 -5.13 20.84
N ALA A 154 3.25 -5.72 21.80
CA ALA A 154 1.84 -6.07 21.67
C ALA A 154 0.91 -4.83 21.62
N ASP A 155 1.46 -3.65 21.88
CA ASP A 155 0.69 -2.41 22.09
C ASP A 155 0.60 -1.51 20.85
N GLU A 156 1.19 -1.90 19.71
CA GLU A 156 1.18 -1.11 18.48
C GLU A 156 0.35 -1.78 17.38
N GLU A 157 -0.57 -1.03 16.78
CA GLU A 157 -1.41 -1.48 15.66
C GLU A 157 -0.56 -1.65 14.40
N GLN A 158 -0.21 -2.90 14.06
CA GLN A 158 0.64 -3.22 12.90
C GLN A 158 -0.07 -4.18 11.95
N LEU A 159 -0.19 -3.80 10.68
CA LEU A 159 -1.06 -4.52 9.75
C LEU A 159 -0.65 -5.97 9.52
N CYS A 160 0.64 -6.32 9.57
CA CYS A 160 1.08 -7.70 9.37
C CYS A 160 0.78 -8.64 10.55
N THR A 161 0.55 -8.13 11.76
CA THR A 161 0.29 -8.96 12.95
C THR A 161 -1.13 -8.82 13.45
N THR A 162 -1.65 -7.61 13.57
CA THR A 162 -2.99 -7.37 14.10
C THR A 162 -4.07 -7.32 13.03
N GLY A 163 -3.70 -7.25 11.74
CA GLY A 163 -4.64 -6.97 10.66
C GLY A 163 -5.06 -5.50 10.66
N CYS A 164 -6.16 -5.20 9.98
CA CYS A 164 -6.75 -3.87 9.99
C CYS A 164 -7.28 -3.52 11.39
N ILE A 165 -7.35 -2.22 11.69
CA ILE A 165 -7.94 -1.72 12.94
C ILE A 165 -9.37 -2.29 13.11
N ARG A 166 -9.77 -2.65 14.34
CA ARG A 166 -11.09 -3.23 14.60
C ARG A 166 -12.21 -2.34 14.08
N GLY A 167 -13.09 -2.93 13.26
CA GLY A 167 -14.20 -2.21 12.61
C GLY A 167 -13.83 -1.50 11.32
N GLU A 168 -12.54 -1.49 10.93
CA GLU A 168 -12.01 -0.87 9.71
C GLU A 168 -11.68 -1.92 8.64
N THR A 169 -12.50 -2.97 8.52
CA THR A 169 -12.39 -3.98 7.47
C THR A 169 -13.54 -3.88 6.48
N VAL A 170 -13.20 -3.92 5.19
CA VAL A 170 -14.17 -3.99 4.11
C VAL A 170 -14.61 -5.43 3.92
N ARG A 171 -15.92 -5.65 3.99
CA ARG A 171 -16.59 -6.92 3.70
C ARG A 171 -16.60 -7.21 2.20
N ILE A 172 -15.44 -7.54 1.64
CA ILE A 172 -15.29 -7.71 0.18
C ILE A 172 -16.11 -8.88 -0.35
N LYS A 173 -16.34 -9.94 0.44
CA LYS A 173 -17.12 -11.11 0.01
C LYS A 173 -18.57 -10.72 -0.25
N GLU A 174 -19.17 -9.99 0.70
CA GLU A 174 -20.51 -9.43 0.59
C GLU A 174 -20.57 -8.35 -0.51
N ALA A 175 -19.52 -7.53 -0.66
CA ALA A 175 -19.43 -6.56 -1.74
C ALA A 175 -19.39 -7.21 -3.13
N LEU A 176 -18.66 -8.32 -3.29
CA LEU A 176 -18.57 -9.07 -4.55
C LEU A 176 -19.84 -9.86 -4.85
N ALA A 177 -20.56 -10.32 -3.82
CA ALA A 177 -21.87 -10.98 -3.96
C ALA A 177 -22.96 -10.03 -4.47
N ASN A 178 -22.94 -8.77 -4.05
CA ASN A 178 -23.86 -7.74 -4.52
C ASN A 178 -23.18 -6.37 -4.66
N PRO A 179 -22.44 -6.15 -5.76
CA PRO A 179 -21.68 -4.92 -5.98
C PRO A 179 -22.54 -3.67 -5.95
N HIS A 180 -23.75 -3.72 -6.52
CA HIS A 180 -24.65 -2.58 -6.58
C HIS A 180 -25.11 -2.13 -5.18
N SER A 181 -25.39 -3.08 -4.28
CA SER A 181 -25.74 -2.77 -2.89
C SER A 181 -24.56 -2.10 -2.17
N PHE A 182 -23.35 -2.65 -2.32
CA PHE A 182 -22.13 -2.09 -1.77
C PHE A 182 -21.83 -0.68 -2.30
N THR A 183 -21.82 -0.48 -3.61
CA THR A 183 -21.47 0.80 -4.21
C THR A 183 -22.47 1.90 -3.85
N ARG A 184 -23.77 1.56 -3.78
CA ARG A 184 -24.81 2.48 -3.29
C ARG A 184 -24.55 2.90 -1.85
N CYS A 185 -24.19 1.95 -0.99
CA CYS A 185 -23.94 2.20 0.42
C CYS A 185 -22.66 3.03 0.66
N GLN A 186 -21.60 2.78 -0.11
CA GLN A 186 -20.32 3.48 0.03
C GLN A 186 -20.24 4.79 -0.76
N GLY A 187 -21.26 5.12 -1.57
CA GLY A 187 -21.24 6.32 -2.42
C GLY A 187 -20.17 6.27 -3.52
N VAL A 188 -19.82 5.07 -3.99
CA VAL A 188 -18.87 4.86 -5.09
C VAL A 188 -19.60 4.34 -6.33
N HIS A 189 -18.92 4.32 -7.47
CA HIS A 189 -19.47 3.80 -8.72
C HIS A 189 -18.69 2.59 -9.20
N ILE A 190 -19.41 1.62 -9.77
CA ILE A 190 -18.80 0.53 -10.52
C ILE A 190 -18.17 1.13 -11.78
N LYS A 191 -16.85 1.03 -11.91
CA LYS A 191 -16.11 1.46 -13.11
C LYS A 191 -15.98 0.34 -14.13
N THR A 192 -15.87 -0.91 -13.67
CA THR A 192 -15.83 -2.10 -14.52
C THR A 192 -16.96 -3.05 -14.16
N PRO A 193 -17.81 -3.48 -15.11
CA PRO A 193 -18.85 -4.48 -14.84
C PRO A 193 -18.27 -5.77 -14.22
N LEU A 194 -18.95 -6.33 -13.21
CA LEU A 194 -18.47 -7.48 -12.44
C LEU A 194 -17.99 -8.64 -13.31
N LYS A 195 -18.77 -9.00 -14.34
CA LYS A 195 -18.42 -10.09 -15.28
C LYS A 195 -17.09 -9.82 -16.00
N ILE A 196 -16.87 -8.58 -16.45
CA ILE A 196 -15.62 -8.19 -17.12
C ILE A 196 -14.45 -8.29 -16.14
N ALA A 197 -14.64 -7.85 -14.89
CA ALA A 197 -13.60 -7.92 -13.87
C ALA A 197 -13.23 -9.39 -13.53
N VAL A 198 -14.23 -10.26 -13.35
CA VAL A 198 -14.05 -11.70 -13.16
C VAL A 198 -13.28 -12.33 -14.32
N ASP A 199 -13.73 -12.12 -15.56
CA ASP A 199 -13.09 -12.69 -16.75
C ASP A 199 -11.66 -12.18 -16.95
N ARG A 200 -11.39 -10.93 -16.55
CA ARG A 200 -10.06 -10.33 -16.66
C ARG A 200 -9.10 -10.93 -15.63
N CYS A 201 -9.47 -10.96 -14.36
CA CYS A 201 -8.65 -11.52 -13.29
C CYS A 201 -8.40 -13.02 -13.49
N ALA A 202 -9.39 -13.78 -13.95
CA ALA A 202 -9.25 -15.20 -14.26
C ALA A 202 -8.27 -15.44 -15.43
N ARG A 203 -8.33 -14.63 -16.50
CA ARG A 203 -7.39 -14.73 -17.63
C ARG A 203 -5.95 -14.39 -17.25
N MET A 204 -5.76 -13.53 -16.25
CA MET A 204 -4.44 -13.26 -15.68
C MET A 204 -3.91 -14.41 -14.80
N GLY A 205 -4.69 -15.47 -14.61
CA GLY A 205 -4.29 -16.63 -13.82
C GLY A 205 -4.29 -16.37 -12.32
N ILE A 206 -4.97 -15.32 -11.86
CA ILE A 206 -5.00 -14.93 -10.45
C ILE A 206 -6.00 -15.81 -9.69
N ASN A 207 -5.64 -16.28 -8.49
CA ASN A 207 -6.42 -17.26 -7.74
C ASN A 207 -6.77 -16.84 -6.30
N ASP A 208 -7.77 -17.53 -5.75
CA ASP A 208 -8.12 -17.55 -4.34
C ASP A 208 -8.39 -16.15 -3.76
N ALA A 209 -7.75 -15.77 -2.65
CA ALA A 209 -7.96 -14.46 -2.05
C ALA A 209 -7.37 -13.32 -2.90
N PHE A 210 -6.32 -13.58 -3.69
CA PHE A 210 -5.78 -12.62 -4.65
C PHE A 210 -6.75 -12.37 -5.81
N PHE A 211 -7.51 -13.40 -6.21
CA PHE A 211 -8.56 -13.26 -7.20
C PHE A 211 -9.68 -12.35 -6.71
N ASP A 212 -10.14 -12.53 -5.47
CA ASP A 212 -11.18 -11.68 -4.89
C ASP A 212 -10.72 -10.22 -4.79
N ALA A 213 -9.47 -10.01 -4.34
CA ALA A 213 -8.82 -8.69 -4.31
C ALA A 213 -8.75 -8.06 -5.71
N CYS A 214 -8.27 -8.81 -6.71
CA CYS A 214 -8.19 -8.35 -8.11
C CYS A 214 -9.56 -7.90 -8.64
N VAL A 215 -10.60 -8.73 -8.45
CA VAL A 215 -11.94 -8.41 -8.96
C VAL A 215 -12.49 -7.17 -8.26
N PHE A 216 -12.31 -7.07 -6.94
CA PHE A 216 -12.74 -5.91 -6.17
C PHE A 216 -12.02 -4.62 -6.63
N ASP A 217 -10.70 -4.68 -6.79
CA ASP A 217 -9.89 -3.56 -7.26
C ASP A 217 -10.33 -3.12 -8.66
N LEU A 218 -10.44 -4.04 -9.62
CA LEU A 218 -10.80 -3.70 -10.99
C LEU A 218 -12.25 -3.18 -11.11
N LEU A 219 -13.18 -3.73 -10.32
CA LEU A 219 -14.58 -3.30 -10.24
C LEU A 219 -14.69 -1.81 -9.86
N ILE A 220 -13.94 -1.39 -8.82
CA ILE A 220 -14.03 -0.04 -8.24
C ILE A 220 -13.09 0.95 -8.93
N SER A 221 -11.90 0.51 -9.35
CA SER A 221 -10.85 1.38 -9.88
C SER A 221 -10.88 1.52 -11.41
N GLY A 222 -11.30 0.47 -12.13
CA GLY A 222 -11.16 0.38 -13.57
C GLY A 222 -9.71 0.29 -14.06
N ASP A 223 -8.75 -0.02 -13.18
CA ASP A 223 -7.32 0.13 -13.46
C ASP A 223 -6.60 -1.22 -13.57
N GLU A 224 -6.00 -1.45 -14.74
CA GLU A 224 -5.27 -2.67 -15.09
C GLU A 224 -3.94 -2.81 -14.32
N MET A 225 -3.37 -1.73 -13.78
CA MET A 225 -2.14 -1.82 -12.99
C MET A 225 -2.41 -2.45 -11.62
N LEU A 226 -3.62 -2.31 -11.06
CA LEU A 226 -4.01 -3.03 -9.84
C LEU A 226 -4.22 -4.53 -10.10
N VAL A 227 -4.69 -4.90 -11.29
CA VAL A 227 -4.74 -6.30 -11.74
C VAL A 227 -3.32 -6.89 -11.78
N ALA A 228 -2.38 -6.16 -12.37
CA ALA A 228 -0.98 -6.56 -12.43
C ALA A 228 -0.36 -6.70 -11.02
N LEU A 229 -0.67 -5.78 -10.09
CA LEU A 229 -0.20 -5.87 -8.71
C LEU A 229 -0.76 -7.09 -7.96
N ALA A 230 -2.03 -7.46 -8.19
CA ALA A 230 -2.61 -8.66 -7.59
C ALA A 230 -1.91 -9.93 -8.10
N ALA A 231 -1.60 -9.99 -9.40
CA ALA A 231 -0.82 -11.09 -9.97
C ALA A 231 0.61 -11.14 -9.40
N ASP A 232 1.26 -9.99 -9.28
CA ASP A 232 2.59 -9.85 -8.66
C ASP A 232 2.61 -10.33 -7.20
N ALA A 233 1.58 -9.97 -6.42
CA ALA A 233 1.45 -10.38 -5.01
C ALA A 233 1.23 -11.90 -4.87
N GLU A 234 0.45 -12.51 -5.76
CA GLU A 234 0.30 -13.96 -5.82
C GLU A 234 1.62 -14.65 -6.20
N GLN A 235 2.34 -14.12 -7.20
CA GLN A 235 3.65 -14.63 -7.59
C GLN A 235 4.63 -14.60 -6.41
N ASP A 236 4.67 -13.48 -5.68
CA ASP A 236 5.57 -13.30 -4.54
C ASP A 236 5.29 -14.32 -3.43
N ILE A 237 4.03 -14.59 -3.06
CA ILE A 237 3.76 -15.60 -2.01
C ILE A 237 4.10 -17.03 -2.47
N GLN A 238 3.89 -17.33 -3.75
CA GLN A 238 4.23 -18.65 -4.32
C GLN A 238 5.75 -18.89 -4.30
N GLU A 239 6.55 -17.85 -4.60
CA GLU A 239 8.02 -17.89 -4.57
C GLU A 239 8.57 -17.91 -3.13
N LEU A 240 8.05 -17.03 -2.27
CA LEU A 240 8.68 -16.71 -0.99
C LEU A 240 8.15 -17.54 0.18
N TYR A 241 6.97 -18.13 0.04
CA TYR A 241 6.33 -18.92 1.08
C TYR A 241 5.80 -20.27 0.54
N PRO A 242 6.68 -21.26 0.30
CA PRO A 242 6.30 -22.57 -0.24
C PRO A 242 5.16 -23.31 0.48
N PRO A 243 4.93 -23.16 1.80
CA PRO A 243 3.76 -23.72 2.46
C PRO A 243 2.41 -23.24 1.88
N TYR A 244 2.35 -22.02 1.32
CA TYR A 244 1.15 -21.50 0.65
C TYR A 244 0.65 -22.43 -0.44
N VAL A 245 1.53 -22.78 -1.38
CA VAL A 245 1.18 -23.62 -2.54
C VAL A 245 0.75 -25.01 -2.13
N ARG A 246 1.33 -25.56 -1.05
CA ARG A 246 1.05 -26.94 -0.60
C ARG A 246 -0.23 -27.08 0.20
N HIS A 247 -0.60 -26.05 0.97
CA HIS A 247 -1.61 -26.19 2.03
C HIS A 247 -2.79 -25.21 1.91
N TYR A 248 -2.66 -24.14 1.13
CA TYR A 248 -3.64 -23.04 1.13
C TYR A 248 -4.15 -22.68 -0.27
N ALA A 249 -3.36 -22.89 -1.33
CA ALA A 249 -3.76 -22.60 -2.69
C ALA A 249 -4.81 -23.61 -3.20
N ASN A 250 -5.98 -23.10 -3.59
CA ASN A 250 -7.10 -23.90 -4.12
C ASN A 250 -7.35 -23.62 -5.61
N ARG A 251 -6.65 -22.64 -6.20
CA ARG A 251 -6.76 -22.26 -7.62
C ARG A 251 -8.17 -21.85 -8.02
N ARG A 252 -8.91 -21.22 -7.10
CA ARG A 252 -10.26 -20.71 -7.38
C ARG A 252 -10.17 -19.40 -8.15
N HIS A 253 -10.93 -19.31 -9.24
CA HIS A 253 -11.05 -18.11 -10.09
C HIS A 253 -12.53 -17.71 -10.35
N ASN A 254 -13.42 -17.99 -9.41
CA ASN A 254 -14.83 -17.62 -9.50
C ASN A 254 -15.39 -17.18 -8.15
N LEU A 255 -16.55 -16.51 -8.19
CA LEU A 255 -17.20 -15.90 -7.02
C LEU A 255 -18.42 -16.66 -6.51
N SER A 256 -18.75 -17.84 -7.06
CA SER A 256 -19.98 -18.59 -6.72
C SER A 256 -20.11 -18.93 -5.23
N LEU A 257 -18.98 -19.05 -4.52
CA LEU A 257 -18.94 -19.23 -3.06
C LEU A 257 -19.67 -18.11 -2.29
N TYR A 258 -19.81 -16.92 -2.90
CA TYR A 258 -20.40 -15.75 -2.26
C TYR A 258 -21.86 -15.52 -2.63
N ASP A 259 -22.47 -16.36 -3.48
CA ASP A 259 -23.86 -16.17 -3.94
C ASP A 259 -24.86 -16.09 -2.78
N SER A 260 -24.63 -16.87 -1.71
CA SER A 260 -25.45 -16.85 -0.49
C SER A 260 -25.35 -15.56 0.31
N LEU A 261 -24.37 -14.70 0.03
CA LEU A 261 -24.14 -13.41 0.71
C LEU A 261 -24.82 -12.23 -0.02
N SER A 262 -25.47 -12.48 -1.16
CA SER A 262 -26.09 -11.44 -2.00
C SER A 262 -27.20 -10.63 -1.30
N ALA A 263 -27.82 -11.23 -0.27
CA ALA A 263 -28.86 -10.61 0.56
C ALA A 263 -28.30 -9.78 1.73
N TYR A 264 -26.99 -9.60 1.84
CA TYR A 264 -26.38 -8.84 2.95
C TYR A 264 -26.84 -7.36 2.96
N GLU A 265 -27.28 -6.90 4.13
CA GLU A 265 -27.70 -5.53 4.36
C GLU A 265 -26.61 -4.69 5.04
N TRP A 266 -26.25 -3.57 4.42
CA TRP A 266 -25.22 -2.67 4.94
C TRP A 266 -25.81 -1.68 5.95
N LYS A 267 -25.27 -1.67 7.18
CA LYS A 267 -25.83 -0.91 8.32
C LYS A 267 -25.18 0.44 8.61
N HIS A 268 -24.09 0.79 7.92
CA HIS A 268 -23.35 2.05 8.09
C HIS A 268 -22.91 2.58 6.73
N CYS A 269 -23.87 3.07 5.95
CA CYS A 269 -23.60 3.63 4.64
C CYS A 269 -23.03 5.04 4.77
N GLY A 270 -22.06 5.37 3.92
CA GLY A 270 -21.52 6.72 3.81
C GLY A 270 -22.63 7.66 3.37
N ALA A 271 -23.26 8.34 4.33
CA ALA A 271 -24.32 9.28 4.06
C ALA A 271 -23.77 10.53 3.35
N GLN A 272 -24.15 10.66 2.07
CA GLN A 272 -24.67 11.87 1.42
C GLN A 272 -23.96 13.20 1.71
N THR A 273 -23.11 13.64 0.78
CA THR A 273 -23.00 15.06 0.42
C THR A 273 -23.66 15.28 -0.95
N MET A 274 -24.98 15.07 -1.00
CA MET A 274 -25.81 15.77 -1.97
C MET A 274 -26.63 16.80 -1.18
N SER A 275 -26.03 17.96 -0.92
CA SER A 275 -26.81 19.14 -0.61
C SER A 275 -27.47 19.62 -1.91
N SER A 276 -28.62 19.04 -2.24
CA SER A 276 -29.64 19.73 -3.00
C SER A 276 -30.23 20.81 -2.11
N SER A 277 -29.63 22.00 -2.13
CA SER A 277 -30.27 23.22 -1.65
C SER A 277 -30.31 24.22 -2.80
N SER A 278 -31.38 24.11 -3.57
CA SER A 278 -31.97 25.23 -4.28
C SER A 278 -32.40 26.28 -3.26
N SER A 279 -31.60 27.32 -3.09
CA SER A 279 -32.05 28.55 -2.43
C SER A 279 -31.10 29.69 -2.80
N SER A 280 -31.54 30.43 -3.81
CA SER A 280 -31.56 31.88 -3.88
C SER A 280 -30.63 32.64 -2.94
N SER A 281 -29.67 33.30 -3.56
CA SER A 281 -29.07 34.57 -3.16
C SER A 281 -29.98 35.46 -2.30
N SER A 282 -29.52 35.87 -1.12
CA SER A 282 -29.19 37.28 -0.78
C SER A 282 -29.11 37.53 0.74
N TYR A 283 -28.26 38.51 1.09
CA TYR A 283 -28.17 39.29 2.35
C TYR A 283 -27.18 38.85 3.45
N PHE A 284 -25.99 39.49 3.41
CA PHE A 284 -25.40 40.39 4.42
C PHE A 284 -25.64 40.07 5.92
N ASN A 285 -24.60 39.77 6.71
CA ASN A 285 -23.73 40.64 7.56
C ASN A 285 -23.74 39.98 8.96
N LEU A 286 -22.76 40.01 9.87
CA LEU A 286 -21.56 40.82 10.10
C LEU A 286 -20.71 40.00 11.12
N CYS A 287 -19.39 39.92 10.97
CA CYS A 287 -18.50 40.04 12.13
C CYS A 287 -17.10 40.43 11.66
N THR A 288 -16.80 41.71 11.87
CA THR A 288 -15.49 42.34 11.76
C THR A 288 -14.53 41.83 12.82
N SER A 289 -13.29 41.53 12.43
CA SER A 289 -12.11 41.98 13.16
C SER A 289 -10.86 41.94 12.27
N GLN A 290 -10.01 42.94 12.47
CA GLN A 290 -8.98 43.49 11.62
C GLN A 290 -7.78 42.54 11.36
N ARG A 291 -7.25 42.55 10.13
CA ARG A 291 -5.80 42.58 9.91
C ARG A 291 -5.44 43.19 8.56
N THR A 292 -4.45 44.06 8.61
CA THR A 292 -4.09 45.13 7.68
C THR A 292 -3.38 44.64 6.40
N ARG A 293 -3.75 45.25 5.28
CA ARG A 293 -3.02 45.28 3.99
C ARG A 293 -1.73 46.09 4.15
N THR A 294 -0.58 45.51 3.79
CA THR A 294 0.55 46.19 3.12
C THR A 294 1.72 45.23 2.87
N GLN A 295 1.75 44.45 1.78
CA GLN A 295 3.00 43.83 1.25
C GLN A 295 2.90 43.40 -0.24
N ALA A 296 2.39 44.25 -1.15
CA ALA A 296 2.34 43.88 -2.57
C ALA A 296 2.77 44.98 -3.56
N ILE A 297 3.42 46.06 -3.11
CA ILE A 297 3.81 47.17 -4.01
C ILE A 297 5.34 47.38 -4.08
N VAL A 298 6.14 46.73 -3.22
CA VAL A 298 7.60 46.99 -3.18
C VAL A 298 8.39 46.19 -4.23
N PHE A 299 7.88 45.06 -4.73
CA PHE A 299 8.63 44.21 -5.67
C PHE A 299 8.57 44.65 -7.14
N PHE A 300 7.56 45.43 -7.55
CA PHE A 300 7.47 45.91 -8.94
C PHE A 300 8.28 47.19 -9.21
N ALA A 301 8.60 47.97 -8.17
CA ALA A 301 9.39 49.20 -8.32
C ALA A 301 10.91 48.94 -8.39
N LEU A 302 11.43 47.90 -7.72
CA LEU A 302 12.87 47.57 -7.81
C LEU A 302 13.26 46.93 -9.15
N TYR A 303 12.34 46.23 -9.82
CA TYR A 303 12.64 45.56 -11.09
C TYR A 303 12.74 46.54 -12.27
N LEU A 304 12.03 47.68 -12.23
CA LEU A 304 12.12 48.71 -13.27
C LEU A 304 13.37 49.60 -13.12
N ILE A 305 13.83 49.86 -11.89
CA ILE A 305 15.02 50.71 -11.65
C ILE A 305 16.32 49.96 -12.04
N LEU A 306 16.39 48.64 -11.86
CA LEU A 306 17.55 47.84 -12.27
C LEU A 306 17.67 47.62 -13.78
N ARG A 307 16.59 47.79 -14.57
CA ARG A 307 16.65 47.71 -16.03
C ARG A 307 17.02 49.02 -16.73
N LEU A 308 16.84 50.17 -16.07
CA LEU A 308 17.21 51.48 -16.64
C LEU A 308 18.68 51.87 -16.39
N LEU A 309 19.37 51.25 -15.42
CA LEU A 309 20.79 51.49 -15.12
C LEU A 309 21.77 50.60 -15.91
N ARG A 310 21.30 49.81 -16.89
CA ARG A 310 22.16 48.93 -17.72
C ARG A 310 22.18 49.30 -19.20
N SER A 311 21.74 50.52 -19.56
CA SER A 311 21.76 51.02 -20.94
C SER A 311 22.61 52.27 -21.15
N GLU A 312 23.37 52.72 -20.14
CA GLU A 312 24.41 53.75 -20.29
C GLU A 312 25.67 53.31 -19.53
N ALA A 313 26.39 52.36 -20.11
CA ALA A 313 27.82 52.09 -19.91
C ALA A 313 28.31 51.13 -21.01
#